data_AF-A0AAU9S836-F1
#
_entry.id   AF-A0AAU9S836-F1
#
_cell.length_a   1.000
_cell.length_b   1.000
_cell.length_c   1.000
_cell.angle_alpha   90.00
_cell.angle_beta   90.00
_cell.angle_gamma   90.00
#
_symmetry.space_group_name_H-M   'P 1'
#
loop_
_entity.id
_entity.type
_entity.pdbx_description
1 polymer ?
#
loop_
_entity_poly.entity_id
_entity_poly.type
_entity_poly.pdbx_seq_one_letter_code
_entity_poly.pdbx_strand_id
1 'polypeptide(L)'
;MAGPLQLLKLSFLLSLVSNWNWHGSQSGGKAGIFPPTCSRIECPGYDVVEDGNGYEIRRYNTTVWMSTSPIQDISLVEATRNGFLQLFDYIQGKNDYKKTIEMTAPVITQVAPSDGPICASSFVVSFYVPTENQADPPPAKGLHVQRWAPTYIAVRQFSGFVKDYDVAEEAAALRASLAGTPGRRLLTRAAPVIARRSTRWRSITRRLSFRTG
;
A
#
# COMPACT_ATOMS: atom_id res chain seq x y z
N MET A 1 -45.32 1.87 54.25
CA MET A 1 -44.52 0.65 54.52
C MET A 1 -43.47 0.61 53.42
N ALA A 2 -42.26 1.20 53.53
CA ALA A 2 -41.25 1.12 54.61
C ALA A 2 -40.83 -0.34 54.86
N GLY A 3 -39.58 -0.78 54.67
CA GLY A 3 -38.32 -0.17 54.18
C GLY A 3 -37.22 -1.27 54.20
N PRO A 4 -35.91 -1.01 54.33
CA PRO A 4 -35.10 0.13 53.88
C PRO A 4 -33.84 -0.32 53.06
N LEU A 5 -32.99 0.62 52.64
CA LEU A 5 -31.59 0.34 52.23
C LEU A 5 -30.71 0.08 53.46
N GLN A 6 -29.64 -0.71 53.33
CA GLN A 6 -28.40 -0.44 54.07
C GLN A 6 -27.13 -1.00 53.40
N LEU A 7 -26.06 -0.20 53.44
CA LEU A 7 -24.71 -0.54 52.95
C LEU A 7 -23.86 -1.15 54.07
N LEU A 8 -22.95 -2.07 53.72
CA LEU A 8 -21.61 -2.28 54.30
C LEU A 8 -20.85 -3.15 53.27
N LYS A 9 -19.74 -2.82 52.62
CA LYS A 9 -18.56 -1.95 52.84
C LYS A 9 -17.46 -2.61 53.70
N LEU A 10 -16.26 -2.70 53.10
CA LEU A 10 -14.95 -3.21 53.60
C LEU A 10 -14.86 -4.75 53.73
N SER A 11 -13.98 -5.50 53.04
CA SER A 11 -12.53 -5.37 52.74
C SER A 11 -11.61 -5.71 53.91
N PHE A 12 -10.81 -6.79 53.78
CA PHE A 12 -9.42 -7.02 54.26
C PHE A 12 -9.02 -8.39 53.60
N LEU A 13 -7.99 -8.52 52.73
CA LEU A 13 -6.54 -8.62 53.04
C LEU A 13 -6.25 -9.82 53.99
N LEU A 14 -5.23 -10.68 53.83
CA LEU A 14 -3.89 -10.65 53.22
C LEU A 14 -3.47 -12.12 52.94
N SER A 15 -2.71 -12.47 51.89
CA SER A 15 -1.23 -12.61 51.92
C SER A 15 -0.69 -12.77 50.47
N LEU A 16 0.35 -12.03 50.00
CA LEU A 16 1.80 -12.26 50.20
C LEU A 16 2.26 -13.64 49.68
N VAL A 17 3.26 -13.83 48.81
CA VAL A 17 4.40 -13.01 48.30
C VAL A 17 4.77 -13.51 46.86
N SER A 18 5.62 -12.89 46.01
CA SER A 18 6.60 -11.79 46.16
C SER A 18 6.91 -11.08 44.83
N ASN A 19 7.23 -9.78 44.93
CA ASN A 19 8.17 -8.96 44.12
C ASN A 19 8.65 -9.39 42.70
N TRP A 20 8.35 -8.54 41.70
CA TRP A 20 9.42 -8.00 40.85
C TRP A 20 9.18 -6.51 40.59
N ASN A 21 10.09 -5.66 41.07
CA ASN A 21 10.08 -4.22 40.76
C ASN A 21 10.69 -4.01 39.37
N TRP A 22 9.94 -3.44 38.44
CA TRP A 22 10.54 -2.78 37.27
C TRP A 22 9.88 -1.42 37.05
N HIS A 23 10.52 -0.37 37.55
CA HIS A 23 10.20 0.99 37.14
C HIS A 23 10.67 1.16 35.69
N GLY A 24 9.71 1.17 34.76
CA GLY A 24 9.96 1.22 33.31
C GLY A 24 9.06 2.25 32.63
N SER A 25 9.21 3.53 32.98
CA SER A 25 8.61 4.60 32.19
C SER A 25 9.41 4.81 30.90
N GLN A 26 9.05 4.11 29.82
CA GLN A 26 9.48 4.48 28.47
C GLN A 26 8.35 4.26 27.45
N SER A 27 7.94 5.39 26.85
CA SER A 27 7.39 5.54 25.50
C SER A 27 7.01 4.28 24.72
N GLY A 28 5.70 4.12 24.45
CA GLY A 28 5.22 3.32 23.32
C GLY A 28 5.72 3.94 22.01
N GLY A 29 6.87 3.48 21.53
CA GLY A 29 7.64 4.12 20.48
C GLY A 29 6.97 4.05 19.11
N LYS A 30 6.98 5.20 18.41
CA LYS A 30 6.66 5.27 16.98
C LYS A 30 7.64 4.42 16.17
N ALA A 31 7.13 3.62 15.25
CA ALA A 31 7.79 3.30 13.99
C ALA A 31 6.76 2.75 13.01
N GLY A 32 6.25 3.60 12.11
CA GLY A 32 5.54 3.10 10.93
C GLY A 32 6.48 2.16 10.18
N ILE A 33 6.06 0.92 9.93
CA ILE A 33 6.91 -0.08 9.28
C ILE A 33 6.97 0.26 7.79
N PHE A 34 7.90 1.16 7.43
CA PHE A 34 8.30 1.34 6.05
C PHE A 34 8.83 0.01 5.52
N PRO A 35 8.38 -0.47 4.36
CA PRO A 35 9.00 -1.64 3.76
C PRO A 35 10.48 -1.31 3.48
N PRO A 36 11.43 -2.22 3.77
CA PRO A 36 12.89 -2.00 3.65
C PRO A 36 13.39 -1.82 2.20
N THR A 37 12.48 -1.51 1.27
CA THR A 37 12.74 -1.10 -0.10
C THR A 37 13.07 0.38 -0.22
N CYS A 38 12.40 1.29 0.52
CA CYS A 38 12.58 2.73 0.32
C CYS A 38 13.91 3.30 0.85
N SER A 39 14.72 2.48 1.53
CA SER A 39 16.11 2.80 1.89
C SER A 39 17.13 2.36 0.84
N ARG A 40 16.68 1.78 -0.29
CA ARG A 40 17.55 1.20 -1.34
C ARG A 40 17.18 1.60 -2.76
N ILE A 41 15.95 2.04 -2.98
CA ILE A 41 15.41 2.52 -4.26
C ILE A 41 14.46 3.68 -3.98
N GLU A 42 14.33 4.59 -4.94
CA GLU A 42 13.50 5.80 -4.79
C GLU A 42 12.03 5.42 -4.53
N CYS A 43 11.37 6.21 -3.68
CA CYS A 43 9.96 6.09 -3.37
C CYS A 43 9.30 7.48 -3.43
N PRO A 44 8.02 7.59 -3.85
CA PRO A 44 7.30 8.86 -3.79
C PRO A 44 7.18 9.34 -2.34
N GLY A 45 7.57 10.59 -2.10
CA GLY A 45 7.45 11.24 -0.80
C GLY A 45 5.98 11.49 -0.41
N TYR A 46 5.68 11.38 0.88
CA TYR A 46 4.35 11.60 1.44
C TYR A 46 4.39 12.09 2.88
N ASP A 47 3.37 12.83 3.27
CA ASP A 47 3.10 13.22 4.65
C ASP A 47 2.10 12.24 5.28
N VAL A 48 2.32 11.84 6.54
CA VAL A 48 1.34 11.06 7.32
C VAL A 48 0.34 12.03 7.93
N VAL A 49 -0.94 11.88 7.60
CA VAL A 49 -2.03 12.77 8.02
C VAL A 49 -2.84 12.19 9.16
N GLU A 50 -3.10 10.87 9.11
CA GLU A 50 -3.82 10.11 10.15
C GLU A 50 -3.12 8.75 10.26
N ASP A 51 -2.71 8.37 11.47
CA ASP A 51 -2.17 7.05 11.79
C ASP A 51 -3.19 6.36 12.70
N GLY A 52 -3.84 5.32 12.19
CA GLY A 52 -5.03 4.71 12.79
C GLY A 52 -4.87 3.21 12.96
N ASN A 53 -5.79 2.59 13.71
CA ASN A 53 -5.70 1.16 13.98
C ASN A 53 -5.90 0.34 12.69
N GLY A 54 -4.79 -0.13 12.10
CA GLY A 54 -4.78 -0.94 10.90
C GLY A 54 -4.90 -0.16 9.58
N TYR A 55 -4.65 1.16 9.57
CA TYR A 55 -4.54 1.97 8.36
C TYR A 55 -3.73 3.25 8.60
N GLU A 56 -3.27 3.86 7.51
CA GLU A 56 -2.59 5.15 7.50
C GLU A 56 -3.17 6.02 6.38
N ILE A 57 -3.47 7.29 6.62
CA ILE A 57 -3.84 8.25 5.57
C ILE A 57 -2.62 9.08 5.20
N ARG A 58 -2.23 8.96 3.93
CA ARG A 58 -1.05 9.60 3.35
C ARG A 58 -1.46 10.71 2.41
N ARG A 59 -0.83 11.87 2.53
CA ARG A 59 -0.89 12.94 1.55
C ARG A 59 0.33 12.82 0.64
N TYR A 60 0.11 12.43 -0.61
CA TYR A 60 1.12 12.55 -1.66
C TYR A 60 1.06 13.96 -2.25
N ASN A 61 2.22 14.55 -2.52
CA ASN A 61 2.32 15.74 -3.37
C ASN A 61 2.10 15.34 -4.84
N THR A 62 2.29 16.27 -5.78
CA THR A 62 2.27 15.97 -7.21
C THR A 62 3.27 14.84 -7.52
N THR A 63 2.80 13.76 -8.15
CA THR A 63 3.66 12.60 -8.50
C THR A 63 3.36 12.12 -9.91
N VAL A 64 4.41 11.71 -10.62
CA VAL A 64 4.33 11.17 -11.98
C VAL A 64 4.61 9.67 -11.97
N TRP A 65 3.75 8.93 -12.65
CA TRP A 65 3.76 7.49 -12.74
C TRP A 65 3.74 7.08 -14.22
N MET A 66 4.45 6.01 -14.57
CA MET A 66 4.27 5.36 -15.86
C MET A 66 3.37 4.14 -15.64
N SER A 67 2.29 4.08 -16.41
CA SER A 67 1.16 3.17 -16.24
C SER A 67 0.94 2.32 -17.48
N THR A 68 0.51 1.08 -17.32
CA THR A 68 0.05 0.25 -18.44
C THR A 68 -1.30 0.71 -18.94
N SER A 69 -1.61 0.49 -20.21
CA SER A 69 -3.02 0.40 -20.65
C SER A 69 -3.83 -0.55 -19.73
N PRO A 70 -5.15 -0.35 -19.60
CA PRO A 70 -5.98 -1.21 -18.75
C PRO A 70 -5.94 -2.68 -19.20
N ILE A 71 -5.64 -3.57 -18.26
CA ILE A 71 -5.54 -5.02 -18.46
C ILE A 71 -6.83 -5.64 -17.93
N GLN A 72 -7.61 -6.29 -18.81
CA GLN A 72 -8.79 -7.05 -18.42
C GLN A 72 -8.36 -8.46 -17.98
N ASP A 73 -8.61 -8.82 -16.72
CA ASP A 73 -8.29 -10.13 -16.17
C ASP A 73 -9.26 -10.51 -15.04
N ILE A 74 -9.24 -11.78 -14.62
CA ILE A 74 -9.88 -12.24 -13.37
C ILE A 74 -8.88 -12.28 -12.21
N SER A 75 -7.57 -12.33 -12.49
CA SER A 75 -6.50 -12.39 -11.49
C SER A 75 -5.76 -11.05 -11.40
N LEU A 76 -5.79 -10.42 -10.22
CA LEU A 76 -4.93 -9.29 -9.91
C LEU A 76 -3.46 -9.71 -9.94
N VAL A 77 -3.14 -10.93 -9.49
CA VAL A 77 -1.75 -11.41 -9.43
C VAL A 77 -1.14 -11.53 -10.82
N GLU A 78 -1.82 -12.19 -11.76
CA GLU A 78 -1.31 -12.32 -13.13
C GLU A 78 -1.41 -10.99 -13.91
N ALA A 79 -2.46 -10.18 -13.74
CA ALA A 79 -2.50 -8.84 -14.33
C ALA A 79 -1.36 -7.95 -13.83
N THR A 80 -1.07 -7.96 -12.53
CA THR A 80 0.05 -7.22 -11.92
C THR A 80 1.39 -7.69 -12.46
N ARG A 81 1.57 -9.00 -12.62
CA ARG A 81 2.78 -9.60 -13.18
C ARG A 81 2.97 -9.22 -14.66
N ASN A 82 1.92 -9.32 -15.46
CA ASN A 82 1.94 -9.00 -16.89
C ASN A 82 2.18 -7.51 -17.13
N GLY A 83 1.57 -6.64 -16.32
CA GLY A 83 1.85 -5.20 -16.37
C GLY A 83 3.25 -4.84 -15.88
N PHE A 84 3.75 -5.48 -14.80
CA PHE A 84 5.11 -5.26 -14.33
C PHE A 84 6.17 -5.63 -15.38
N LEU A 85 5.98 -6.71 -16.15
CA LEU A 85 6.91 -7.07 -17.22
C LEU A 85 6.98 -6.00 -18.33
N GLN A 86 5.86 -5.37 -18.68
CA GLN A 86 5.84 -4.25 -19.64
C GLN A 86 6.58 -3.02 -19.09
N LEU A 87 6.37 -2.69 -17.80
CA LEU A 87 7.09 -1.60 -17.13
C LEU A 87 8.58 -1.92 -16.95
N PHE A 88 8.95 -3.19 -16.75
CA PHE A 88 10.34 -3.62 -16.65
C PHE A 88 11.07 -3.48 -18.00
N ASP A 89 10.44 -3.94 -19.09
CA ASP A 89 10.94 -3.70 -20.45
C ASP A 89 11.20 -2.20 -20.71
N TYR A 90 10.26 -1.35 -20.33
CA TYR A 90 10.36 0.11 -20.44
C TYR A 90 11.56 0.69 -19.67
N ILE A 91 11.73 0.27 -18.41
CA ILE A 91 12.84 0.63 -17.53
C ILE A 91 14.19 0.19 -18.14
N GLN A 92 14.24 -0.99 -18.76
CA GLN A 92 15.42 -1.52 -19.43
C GLN A 92 15.71 -0.90 -20.82
N GLY A 93 15.10 0.24 -21.16
CA GLY A 93 15.36 0.96 -22.41
C GLY A 93 14.40 0.67 -23.56
N LYS A 94 13.33 -0.10 -23.37
CA LYS A 94 12.25 -0.28 -24.37
C LYS A 94 11.28 0.89 -24.38
N ASN A 95 11.84 2.10 -24.43
CA ASN A 95 11.15 3.37 -24.60
C ASN A 95 11.67 4.07 -25.86
N ASP A 96 11.04 5.18 -26.21
CA ASP A 96 11.32 5.89 -27.47
C ASP A 96 12.70 6.58 -27.42
N TYR A 97 13.20 6.92 -26.23
CA TYR A 97 14.52 7.55 -26.02
C TYR A 97 15.66 6.53 -25.85
N LYS A 98 15.37 5.22 -25.82
CA LYS A 98 16.33 4.14 -25.51
C LYS A 98 17.09 4.33 -24.19
N LYS A 99 16.53 5.10 -23.26
CA LYS A 99 17.15 5.41 -21.97
C LYS A 99 16.85 4.30 -20.96
N THR A 100 17.87 3.77 -20.30
CA THR A 100 17.66 2.98 -19.07
C THR A 100 17.21 3.91 -17.94
N ILE A 101 16.15 3.55 -17.24
CA ILE A 101 15.53 4.35 -16.16
C ILE A 101 15.77 3.61 -14.84
N GLU A 102 16.00 4.33 -13.75
CA GLU A 102 16.19 3.71 -12.45
C GLU A 102 14.92 3.04 -11.90
N MET A 103 15.11 1.91 -11.21
CA MET A 103 14.00 1.16 -10.60
C MET A 103 13.56 1.82 -9.30
N THR A 104 12.28 2.16 -9.19
CA THR A 104 11.67 2.73 -7.98
C THR A 104 10.73 1.74 -7.29
N ALA A 105 10.13 2.13 -6.17
CA ALA A 105 8.92 1.48 -5.69
C ALA A 105 7.95 2.48 -5.02
N PRO A 106 6.62 2.31 -5.07
CA PRO A 106 5.89 1.12 -5.52
C PRO A 106 5.98 0.80 -7.01
N VAL A 107 5.76 -0.49 -7.28
CA VAL A 107 4.76 -0.84 -8.29
C VAL A 107 3.41 -0.85 -7.56
N ILE A 108 2.40 -0.19 -8.11
CA ILE A 108 1.00 -0.22 -7.67
C ILE A 108 0.13 -0.87 -8.73
N THR A 109 -1.00 -1.44 -8.32
CA THR A 109 -2.06 -1.89 -9.22
C THR A 109 -3.35 -1.17 -8.83
N GLN A 110 -3.88 -0.34 -9.71
CA GLN A 110 -5.22 0.23 -9.58
C GLN A 110 -6.23 -0.83 -10.08
N VAL A 111 -7.33 -1.00 -9.35
CA VAL A 111 -8.39 -1.96 -9.69
C VAL A 111 -9.69 -1.19 -9.96
N ALA A 112 -10.25 -1.35 -11.14
CA ALA A 112 -11.61 -0.95 -11.45
C ALA A 112 -12.46 -2.22 -11.63
N PRO A 113 -13.41 -2.51 -10.72
CA PRO A 113 -14.32 -3.64 -10.91
C PRO A 113 -15.20 -3.44 -12.16
N SER A 114 -15.58 -4.54 -12.78
CA SER A 114 -16.55 -4.56 -13.89
C SER A 114 -17.92 -4.95 -13.37
N ASP A 115 -18.94 -4.16 -13.71
CA ASP A 115 -20.35 -4.49 -13.48
C ASP A 115 -20.95 -5.34 -14.62
N GLY A 116 -20.13 -5.80 -15.57
CA GLY A 116 -20.54 -6.56 -16.75
C GLY A 116 -20.73 -8.07 -16.48
N PRO A 117 -21.44 -8.79 -17.38
CA PRO A 117 -21.71 -10.24 -17.24
C PRO A 117 -20.45 -11.11 -17.33
N ILE A 118 -19.33 -10.55 -17.78
CA ILE A 118 -18.00 -11.15 -17.72
C ILE A 118 -17.30 -10.48 -16.53
N CYS A 119 -17.16 -11.20 -15.41
CA CYS A 119 -16.67 -10.70 -14.12
C CYS A 119 -15.17 -10.29 -14.09
N ALA A 120 -14.56 -10.04 -15.25
CA ALA A 120 -13.18 -9.59 -15.38
C ALA A 120 -13.04 -8.14 -14.93
N SER A 121 -12.17 -7.88 -13.95
CA SER A 121 -11.84 -6.53 -13.52
C SER A 121 -10.81 -5.88 -14.45
N SER A 122 -10.75 -4.56 -14.43
CA SER A 122 -9.73 -3.79 -15.13
C SER A 122 -8.60 -3.43 -14.19
N PHE A 123 -7.36 -3.71 -14.59
CA PHE A 123 -6.16 -3.47 -13.81
C PHE A 123 -5.23 -2.50 -14.53
N VAL A 124 -4.79 -1.44 -13.83
CA VAL A 124 -3.74 -0.54 -14.32
C VAL A 124 -2.54 -0.65 -13.41
N VAL A 125 -1.46 -1.23 -13.93
CA VAL A 125 -0.20 -1.40 -13.20
C VAL A 125 0.66 -0.17 -13.46
N SER A 126 1.22 0.42 -12.41
CA SER A 126 2.03 1.64 -12.51
C SER A 126 3.27 1.57 -11.64
N PHE A 127 4.37 2.17 -12.08
CA PHE A 127 5.53 2.44 -11.22
C PHE A 127 5.80 3.94 -11.14
N TYR A 128 6.37 4.37 -10.02
CA TYR A 128 6.71 5.77 -9.79
C TYR A 128 7.92 6.15 -10.66
N VAL A 129 7.82 7.21 -11.46
CA VAL A 129 8.95 7.64 -12.31
C VAL A 129 10.04 8.24 -11.40
N PRO A 130 11.34 7.93 -11.56
CA PRO A 130 12.41 8.55 -10.77
C PRO A 130 12.37 10.08 -10.84
N THR A 131 12.85 10.78 -9.80
CA THR A 131 12.85 12.26 -9.76
C THR A 131 13.53 12.87 -11.00
N GLU A 132 14.62 12.29 -11.49
CA GLU A 132 15.32 12.74 -12.70
C GLU A 132 14.49 12.66 -14.00
N ASN A 133 13.39 11.90 -14.01
CA ASN A 133 12.49 11.71 -15.15
C ASN A 133 11.08 12.26 -14.91
N GLN A 134 10.76 12.84 -13.74
CA GLN A 134 9.40 13.34 -13.42
C GLN A 134 8.92 14.44 -14.40
N ALA A 135 9.82 15.32 -14.85
CA ALA A 135 9.48 16.39 -15.78
C ALA A 135 9.05 15.83 -17.14
N ASP A 136 9.93 15.04 -17.75
CA ASP A 136 9.75 14.43 -19.07
C ASP A 136 10.04 12.91 -19.01
N PRO A 137 9.04 12.08 -18.69
CA PRO A 137 9.18 10.63 -18.70
C PRO A 137 9.25 10.15 -20.16
N PRO A 138 10.24 9.31 -20.53
CA PRO A 138 10.34 8.77 -21.89
C PRO A 138 9.01 8.14 -22.35
N PRO A 139 8.49 8.47 -23.54
CA PRO A 139 7.31 7.80 -24.08
C PRO A 139 7.58 6.33 -24.44
N ALA A 140 6.52 5.51 -24.45
CA ALA A 140 6.59 4.13 -24.93
C ALA A 140 5.22 3.60 -25.35
N LYS A 141 5.17 2.82 -26.44
CA LYS A 141 3.94 2.22 -26.96
C LYS A 141 3.28 1.28 -25.93
N GLY A 142 1.98 1.51 -25.66
CA GLY A 142 1.17 0.69 -24.75
C GLY A 142 1.27 1.09 -23.28
N LEU A 143 2.12 2.06 -22.95
CA LEU A 143 2.21 2.71 -21.66
C LEU A 143 1.75 4.17 -21.77
N HIS A 144 1.34 4.76 -20.66
CA HIS A 144 0.93 6.16 -20.58
C HIS A 144 1.36 6.79 -19.25
N VAL A 145 1.63 8.09 -19.28
CA VAL A 145 2.01 8.86 -18.08
C VAL A 145 0.75 9.26 -17.31
N GLN A 146 0.63 8.84 -16.06
CA GLN A 146 -0.32 9.40 -15.10
C GLN A 146 0.38 10.49 -14.27
N ARG A 147 -0.14 11.72 -14.31
CA ARG A 147 0.27 12.80 -13.40
C ARG A 147 -0.79 12.98 -12.32
N TRP A 148 -0.47 12.59 -11.09
CA TRP A 148 -1.37 12.75 -9.95
C TRP A 148 -1.17 14.14 -9.35
N ALA A 149 -2.26 14.89 -9.17
CA ALA A 149 -2.28 16.08 -8.32
C ALA A 149 -2.10 15.69 -6.83
N PRO A 150 -1.84 16.64 -5.91
CA PRO A 150 -1.77 16.35 -4.48
C PRO A 150 -3.02 15.59 -4.00
N THR A 151 -2.81 14.39 -3.45
CA THR A 151 -3.85 13.36 -3.28
C THR A 151 -3.74 12.70 -1.91
N TYR A 152 -4.87 12.51 -1.25
CA TYR A 152 -4.96 11.74 0.00
C TYR A 152 -5.35 10.30 -0.29
N ILE A 153 -4.55 9.35 0.20
CA ILE A 153 -4.73 7.91 -0.01
C ILE A 153 -4.68 7.21 1.35
N ALA A 154 -5.68 6.38 1.63
CA ALA A 154 -5.63 5.47 2.76
C ALA A 154 -4.89 4.18 2.37
N VAL A 155 -3.95 3.75 3.20
CA VAL A 155 -3.11 2.57 3.00
C VAL A 155 -3.32 1.61 4.16
N ARG A 156 -3.56 0.34 3.84
CA ARG A 156 -3.51 -0.78 4.79
C ARG A 156 -2.33 -1.66 4.44
N GLN A 157 -1.50 -1.98 5.44
CA GLN A 157 -0.38 -2.90 5.28
C GLN A 157 -0.77 -4.26 5.84
N PHE A 158 -0.43 -5.33 5.10
CA PHE A 158 -0.68 -6.71 5.52
C PHE A 158 0.49 -7.63 5.12
N SER A 159 0.69 -8.71 5.88
CA SER A 159 1.82 -9.62 5.73
C SER A 159 1.44 -10.89 4.98
N GLY A 160 1.34 -10.84 3.65
CA GLY A 160 0.95 -11.99 2.83
C GLY A 160 1.58 -11.96 1.45
N PHE A 161 1.78 -13.13 0.81
CA PHE A 161 1.87 -13.12 -0.65
C PHE A 161 0.48 -12.79 -1.14
N VAL A 162 0.32 -11.69 -1.86
CA VAL A 162 -0.99 -11.27 -2.36
C VAL A 162 -1.56 -12.38 -3.24
N LYS A 163 -2.76 -12.81 -2.92
CA LYS A 163 -3.62 -13.68 -3.70
C LYS A 163 -4.85 -12.88 -4.13
N ASP A 164 -5.54 -13.36 -5.15
CA ASP A 164 -6.67 -12.62 -5.73
C ASP A 164 -7.83 -12.39 -4.74
N TYR A 165 -8.04 -13.31 -3.80
CA TYR A 165 -9.07 -13.15 -2.77
C TYR A 165 -8.69 -12.14 -1.66
N ASP A 166 -7.39 -11.98 -1.34
CA ASP A 166 -6.91 -11.05 -0.30
C ASP A 166 -7.34 -9.59 -0.61
N VAL A 167 -7.46 -9.25 -1.90
CA VAL A 167 -7.75 -7.89 -2.38
C VAL A 167 -9.11 -7.41 -1.89
N ALA A 168 -10.13 -8.27 -1.96
CA ALA A 168 -11.48 -7.94 -1.52
C ALA A 168 -11.57 -7.87 0.01
N GLU A 169 -10.92 -8.80 0.71
CA GLU A 169 -10.87 -8.88 2.17
C GLU A 169 -10.17 -7.65 2.77
N GLU A 170 -8.97 -7.30 2.29
CA GLU A 170 -8.21 -6.16 2.80
C GLU A 170 -8.83 -4.81 2.41
N ALA A 171 -9.50 -4.73 1.24
CA ALA A 171 -10.29 -3.55 0.88
C ALA A 171 -11.54 -3.38 1.77
N ALA A 172 -12.19 -4.47 2.16
CA ALA A 172 -13.28 -4.43 3.13
C ALA A 172 -12.78 -4.04 4.54
N ALA A 173 -11.67 -4.64 5.00
CA ALA A 173 -11.05 -4.32 6.28
C ALA A 173 -10.58 -2.85 6.37
N LEU A 174 -9.99 -2.30 5.30
CA LEU A 174 -9.64 -0.88 5.21
C LEU A 174 -10.89 0.02 5.28
N ARG A 175 -11.95 -0.30 4.51
CA ARG A 175 -13.21 0.46 4.57
C ARG A 175 -13.86 0.43 5.95
N ALA A 176 -13.79 -0.71 6.65
CA ALA A 176 -14.26 -0.83 8.03
C ALA A 176 -13.42 -0.01 9.01
N SER A 177 -12.09 -0.02 8.88
CA SER A 177 -11.18 0.75 9.75
C SER A 177 -11.32 2.26 9.56
N LEU A 178 -11.72 2.72 8.37
CA LEU A 178 -12.04 4.11 8.04
C LEU A 178 -13.48 4.52 8.40
N ALA A 179 -14.32 3.61 8.90
CA ALA A 179 -15.71 3.92 9.19
C ALA A 179 -15.82 4.85 10.42
N GLY A 180 -16.40 6.03 10.23
CA GLY A 180 -16.56 7.03 11.29
C GLY A 180 -15.34 7.90 11.57
N THR A 181 -14.20 7.69 10.90
CA THR A 181 -12.98 8.50 11.14
C THR A 181 -13.07 9.86 10.45
N PRO A 182 -12.52 10.95 11.04
CA PRO A 182 -12.52 12.27 10.40
C PRO A 182 -11.76 12.28 9.06
N GLY A 183 -10.60 11.63 9.00
CA GLY A 183 -9.74 11.57 7.82
C GLY A 183 -10.37 10.91 6.60
N ARG A 184 -11.41 10.07 6.77
CA ARG A 184 -12.20 9.53 5.64
C ARG A 184 -12.74 10.62 4.71
N ARG A 185 -12.99 11.84 5.22
CA ARG A 185 -13.47 12.99 4.42
C ARG A 185 -12.41 13.60 3.51
N LEU A 186 -11.12 13.35 3.80
CA LEU A 186 -9.99 13.84 3.00
C LEU A 186 -9.73 12.95 1.78
N LEU A 187 -10.15 11.68 1.84
CA LEU A 187 -9.82 10.68 0.82
C LEU A 187 -10.44 11.01 -0.52
N THR A 188 -9.60 10.99 -1.56
CA THR A 188 -10.07 11.09 -2.94
C THR A 188 -11.03 9.93 -3.24
N ARG A 189 -12.18 10.22 -3.86
CA ARG A 189 -13.28 9.26 -4.11
C ARG A 189 -12.90 7.97 -4.86
N ALA A 190 -11.71 7.93 -5.46
CA ALA A 190 -11.16 6.80 -6.21
C ALA A 190 -9.81 6.31 -5.61
N ALA A 191 -9.65 6.32 -4.29
CA ALA A 191 -8.43 5.82 -3.64
C ALA A 191 -8.15 4.35 -4.02
N PRO A 192 -7.04 4.04 -4.71
CA PRO A 192 -6.74 2.67 -5.12
C PRO A 192 -6.39 1.80 -3.92
N VAL A 193 -6.73 0.52 -3.98
CA VAL A 193 -6.28 -0.47 -2.98
C VAL A 193 -4.79 -0.72 -3.21
N ILE A 194 -3.94 0.05 -2.52
CA ILE A 194 -2.47 -0.11 -2.61
C ILE A 194 -2.06 -1.34 -1.77
N ALA A 195 -2.30 -2.53 -2.31
CA ALA A 195 -1.75 -3.77 -1.80
C ALA A 195 -0.25 -3.86 -2.12
N ARG A 196 0.61 -3.44 -1.18
CA ARG A 196 2.07 -3.63 -1.29
C ARG A 196 2.57 -4.62 -0.26
N ARG A 197 3.13 -5.74 -0.72
CA ARG A 197 4.09 -6.50 0.10
C ARG A 197 5.50 -5.93 -0.06
N SER A 198 6.24 -5.89 1.05
CA SER A 198 7.70 -5.79 0.99
C SER A 198 8.33 -7.04 0.38
N THR A 199 9.56 -6.88 -0.11
CA THR A 199 10.53 -7.93 -0.47
C THR A 199 10.27 -8.77 -1.75
N ARG A 200 11.20 -8.56 -2.70
CA ARG A 200 11.73 -9.55 -3.67
C ARG A 200 11.06 -9.70 -5.06
N TRP A 201 10.76 -8.58 -5.73
CA TRP A 201 10.73 -8.55 -7.21
C TRP A 201 12.06 -8.99 -7.86
N ARG A 202 13.19 -8.92 -7.12
CA ARG A 202 14.49 -9.51 -7.53
C ARG A 202 14.44 -11.02 -7.86
N SER A 203 13.41 -11.76 -7.44
CA SER A 203 13.24 -13.18 -7.82
C SER A 203 12.94 -13.33 -9.32
N ILE A 204 12.14 -12.41 -9.87
CA ILE A 204 11.71 -12.44 -11.27
C ILE A 204 12.85 -11.98 -12.17
N THR A 205 13.55 -10.88 -11.83
CA THR A 205 14.73 -10.46 -12.60
C THR A 205 15.89 -11.45 -12.51
N ARG A 206 16.15 -12.11 -11.36
CA ARG A 206 17.10 -13.24 -11.32
C ARG A 206 16.65 -14.41 -12.19
N ARG A 207 15.36 -14.79 -12.17
CA ARG A 207 14.86 -15.93 -12.97
C ARG A 207 14.82 -15.63 -14.49
N LEU A 208 14.69 -14.36 -14.90
CA LEU A 208 14.81 -13.95 -16.30
C LEU A 208 16.27 -13.93 -16.77
N SER A 209 17.20 -13.48 -15.94
CA SER A 209 18.65 -13.47 -16.24
C SER A 209 19.27 -14.87 -16.44
N PHE A 210 18.58 -15.94 -16.03
CA PHE A 210 19.00 -17.34 -16.22
C PHE A 210 18.37 -18.01 -17.45
N ARG A 211 17.61 -17.28 -18.29
CA ARG A 211 17.00 -17.81 -19.51
C ARG A 211 17.57 -17.23 -20.81
N THR A 212 18.61 -16.40 -20.68
CA THR A 212 19.41 -15.83 -21.77
C THR A 212 20.88 -16.10 -21.47
N GLY A 213 21.29 -17.34 -21.72
CA GLY A 213 22.64 -17.87 -21.59
C GLY A 213 22.74 -19.14 -22.43
#